data_AF-A0A352R1L9-F1
#
_entry.id   AF-A0A352R1L9-F1
#
_cell.length_a   1.000
_cell.length_b   1.000
_cell.length_c   1.000
_cell.angle_alpha   90.00
_cell.angle_beta   90.00
_cell.angle_gamma   90.00
#
_symmetry.space_group_name_H-M   'P 1'
#
loop_
_entity.id
_entity.type
_entity.pdbx_description
1 polymer ?
#
loop_
_entity_poly.entity_id
_entity_poly.type
_entity_poly.pdbx_seq_one_letter_code
_entity_poly.pdbx_strand_id
1 'polypeptide(L)'
;KISQSKHYHDGHFHNLVKTDLMTESDEESYSIMDYFFPPKDKNPVKPLPSKKLENANIKNGTYTWLGHASFLMKTNDLTILTDPVFNGATPLPFGGKPFPIEHPIHIEHLPKVNVVVISHDHYDHLDYKGIKDFAQSVDMFFVPLGVKAHIMKWGV
;
A
#
# COMPACT_ATOMS: atom_id res chain seq x y z
N LYS A 1 14.79 -5.16 16.78
CA LYS A 1 15.39 -5.45 15.45
C LYS A 1 14.92 -6.83 14.99
N ILE A 2 14.85 -7.12 13.68
CA ILE A 2 14.39 -8.45 13.20
C ILE A 2 15.24 -9.58 13.79
N SER A 3 16.55 -9.34 13.97
CA SER A 3 17.51 -10.25 14.60
C SER A 3 17.26 -10.57 16.08
N GLN A 4 16.37 -9.84 16.75
CA GLN A 4 15.96 -10.11 18.13
C GLN A 4 14.66 -10.91 18.21
N SER A 5 14.03 -11.21 17.07
CA SER A 5 12.86 -12.08 17.03
C SER A 5 13.24 -13.50 17.42
N LYS A 6 12.40 -14.17 18.22
CA LYS A 6 12.53 -15.60 18.50
C LYS A 6 12.45 -16.48 17.23
N HIS A 7 11.93 -15.92 16.14
CA HIS A 7 11.82 -16.58 14.83
C HIS A 7 12.98 -16.25 13.88
N TYR A 8 13.99 -15.51 14.34
CA TYR A 8 15.18 -15.24 13.55
C TYR A 8 16.33 -16.13 14.05
N HIS A 9 16.67 -17.14 13.27
CA HIS A 9 17.79 -18.06 13.51
C HIS A 9 18.37 -18.55 12.17
N ASP A 10 19.58 -19.09 12.20
CA ASP A 10 20.28 -19.57 10.98
C ASP A 10 20.42 -18.51 9.88
N GLY A 11 20.56 -17.24 10.28
CA GLY A 11 20.78 -16.10 9.38
C GLY A 11 19.53 -15.58 8.66
N HIS A 12 18.35 -16.14 8.88
CA HIS A 12 17.11 -15.71 8.24
C HIS A 12 15.89 -15.78 9.18
N PHE A 13 14.77 -15.20 8.74
CA PHE A 13 13.52 -15.25 9.48
C PHE A 13 12.73 -16.51 9.08
N HIS A 14 12.21 -17.23 10.06
CA HIS A 14 11.41 -18.43 9.89
C HIS A 14 9.93 -18.10 10.11
N ASN A 15 9.11 -18.24 9.06
CA ASN A 15 7.68 -17.96 9.15
C ASN A 15 6.99 -18.95 10.10
N LEU A 16 6.00 -18.45 10.85
CA LEU A 16 5.17 -19.25 11.76
C LEU A 16 4.33 -20.31 11.03
N VAL A 17 3.94 -19.98 9.80
CA VAL A 17 3.13 -20.81 8.93
C VAL A 17 3.91 -20.95 7.62
N LYS A 18 3.94 -22.17 7.07
CA LYS A 18 4.49 -22.39 5.73
C LYS A 18 3.67 -21.55 4.75
N THR A 19 4.35 -20.63 4.07
CA THR A 19 3.74 -19.84 2.99
C THR A 19 4.18 -20.48 1.69
N ASP A 20 3.25 -21.19 1.04
CA ASP A 20 3.49 -21.63 -0.33
C ASP A 20 3.47 -20.39 -1.22
N LEU A 21 4.57 -20.13 -1.91
CA LEU A 21 4.76 -18.94 -2.75
C LEU A 21 3.96 -19.00 -4.06
N MET A 22 3.39 -20.16 -4.37
CA MET A 22 2.65 -20.44 -5.60
C MET A 22 1.21 -20.77 -5.21
N THR A 23 0.27 -19.96 -5.69
CA THR A 23 -1.17 -20.12 -5.42
C THR A 23 -1.95 -20.73 -6.58
N GLU A 24 -1.32 -21.05 -7.71
CA GLU A 24 -2.04 -21.51 -8.92
C GLU A 24 -1.61 -22.90 -9.39
N SER A 25 -2.61 -23.69 -9.77
CA SER A 25 -2.50 -24.86 -10.65
C SER A 25 -2.09 -24.41 -12.07
N ASP A 26 -1.35 -25.26 -12.79
CA ASP A 26 -0.71 -25.03 -14.11
C ASP A 26 -1.63 -24.57 -15.29
N GLU A 27 -2.87 -24.16 -15.05
CA GLU A 27 -3.87 -23.94 -16.11
C GLU A 27 -3.96 -22.49 -16.65
N GLU A 28 -3.44 -21.47 -15.96
CA GLU A 28 -3.47 -20.08 -16.44
C GLU A 28 -2.11 -19.38 -16.29
N SER A 29 -1.08 -19.87 -16.97
CA SER A 29 0.23 -19.19 -16.97
C SER A 29 0.15 -17.87 -17.73
N TYR A 30 0.02 -16.75 -17.01
CA TYR A 30 0.15 -15.40 -17.57
C TYR A 30 1.57 -15.23 -18.13
N SER A 31 1.70 -15.09 -19.45
CA SER A 31 3.02 -15.05 -20.08
C SER A 31 3.63 -13.64 -19.99
N ILE A 32 4.96 -13.59 -20.14
CA ILE A 32 5.68 -12.32 -20.32
C ILE A 32 5.12 -11.55 -21.54
N MET A 33 4.65 -12.27 -22.58
CA MET A 33 4.04 -11.63 -23.74
C MET A 33 2.71 -10.96 -23.41
N ASP A 34 1.88 -11.54 -22.55
CA ASP A 34 0.60 -10.93 -22.12
C ASP A 34 0.81 -9.67 -21.28
N TYR A 35 1.96 -9.57 -20.60
CA TYR A 35 2.37 -8.36 -19.91
C TYR A 35 2.73 -7.23 -20.88
N PHE A 36 3.51 -7.52 -21.93
CA PHE A 36 3.93 -6.52 -22.92
C PHE A 36 2.86 -6.19 -23.96
N PHE A 37 1.94 -7.12 -24.23
CA PHE A 37 0.86 -7.00 -25.21
C PHE A 37 -0.49 -7.30 -24.56
N PRO A 38 -0.92 -6.47 -23.60
CA PRO A 38 -2.20 -6.69 -22.94
C PRO A 38 -3.37 -6.55 -23.93
N PRO A 39 -4.51 -7.19 -23.65
CA PRO A 39 -5.76 -6.96 -24.38
C PRO A 39 -6.09 -5.47 -24.46
N LYS A 40 -6.65 -5.02 -25.58
CA LYS A 40 -6.92 -3.59 -25.85
C LYS A 40 -7.83 -2.93 -24.80
N ASP A 41 -8.67 -3.72 -24.15
CA ASP A 41 -9.66 -3.34 -23.15
C ASP A 41 -9.20 -3.57 -21.70
N LYS A 42 -7.94 -4.01 -21.48
CA LYS A 42 -7.37 -4.20 -20.13
C LYS A 42 -7.39 -2.92 -19.28
N ASN A 43 -7.19 -1.77 -19.92
CA ASN A 43 -7.06 -0.49 -19.24
C ASN A 43 -8.28 0.40 -19.49
N PRO A 44 -8.75 1.14 -18.47
CA PRO A 44 -9.84 2.09 -18.65
C PRO A 44 -9.44 3.22 -19.61
N VAL A 45 -10.31 3.52 -20.57
CA VAL A 45 -10.09 4.55 -21.60
C VAL A 45 -10.38 5.97 -21.07
N LYS A 46 -11.23 6.06 -20.05
CA LYS A 46 -11.58 7.30 -19.35
C LYS A 46 -11.17 7.17 -17.88
N PRO A 47 -10.96 8.30 -17.17
CA PRO A 47 -10.77 8.26 -15.74
C PRO A 47 -11.89 7.50 -15.03
N LEU A 48 -11.54 6.72 -14.02
CA LEU A 48 -12.53 5.98 -13.23
C LEU A 48 -13.38 6.98 -12.44
N PRO A 49 -14.70 6.73 -12.34
CA PRO A 49 -15.60 7.59 -11.57
C PRO A 49 -15.17 7.59 -10.10
N SER A 50 -15.11 8.77 -9.50
CA SER A 50 -14.69 8.93 -8.10
C SER A 50 -15.46 10.07 -7.45
N LYS A 51 -15.36 10.18 -6.12
CA LYS A 51 -15.89 11.32 -5.38
C LYS A 51 -14.72 12.10 -4.82
N LYS A 52 -14.81 13.43 -4.88
CA LYS A 52 -13.84 14.29 -4.19
C LYS A 52 -13.86 13.94 -2.70
N LEU A 53 -12.68 13.80 -2.12
CA LEU A 53 -12.54 13.64 -0.67
C LEU A 53 -12.91 14.98 -0.02
N GLU A 54 -14.16 15.11 0.42
CA GLU A 54 -14.67 16.31 1.08
C GLU A 54 -14.39 16.25 2.58
N ASN A 55 -13.68 17.26 3.07
CA ASN A 55 -13.36 17.53 4.47
C ASN A 55 -12.43 16.52 5.15
N ALA A 56 -11.46 17.03 5.91
CA ALA A 56 -10.61 16.29 6.85
C ALA A 56 -11.40 15.62 8.01
N ASN A 57 -12.73 15.64 7.99
CA ASN A 57 -13.61 15.14 9.04
C ASN A 57 -14.42 13.93 8.56
N ILE A 58 -13.69 12.86 8.23
CA ILE A 58 -14.24 11.50 8.21
C ILE A 58 -15.02 11.25 9.51
N LYS A 59 -16.21 10.66 9.39
CA LYS A 59 -17.08 10.36 10.53
C LYS A 59 -16.63 9.09 11.22
N ASN A 60 -16.78 9.04 12.54
CA ASN A 60 -16.51 7.82 13.29
C ASN A 60 -17.39 6.66 12.79
N GLY A 61 -16.82 5.47 12.64
CA GLY A 61 -17.49 4.30 12.07
C GLY A 61 -17.59 4.28 10.54
N THR A 62 -16.84 5.14 9.84
CA THR A 62 -16.82 5.18 8.36
C THR A 62 -15.45 4.87 7.79
N TYR A 63 -15.44 4.48 6.52
CA TYR A 63 -14.24 4.29 5.74
C TYR A 63 -14.39 4.94 4.36
N THR A 64 -13.25 5.37 3.81
CA THR A 64 -13.11 5.84 2.43
C THR A 64 -12.12 4.93 1.72
N TRP A 65 -12.50 4.41 0.57
CA TRP A 65 -11.61 3.68 -0.31
C TRP A 65 -10.86 4.67 -1.21
N LEU A 66 -9.53 4.70 -1.11
CA LEU A 66 -8.66 5.62 -1.86
C LEU A 66 -8.09 4.96 -3.13
N GLY A 67 -8.37 3.66 -3.34
CA GLY A 67 -7.83 2.85 -4.44
C GLY A 67 -7.00 1.68 -3.92
N HIS A 68 -6.98 0.58 -4.67
CA HIS A 68 -6.25 -0.66 -4.31
C HIS A 68 -6.56 -1.10 -2.86
N ALA A 69 -5.53 -1.28 -2.03
CA ALA A 69 -5.62 -1.62 -0.61
C ALA A 69 -5.58 -0.40 0.33
N SER A 70 -5.63 0.83 -0.22
CA SER A 70 -5.60 2.06 0.56
C SER A 70 -7.00 2.43 1.09
N PHE A 71 -7.20 2.25 2.40
CA PHE A 71 -8.42 2.64 3.10
C PHE A 71 -8.12 3.67 4.18
N LEU A 72 -8.88 4.77 4.17
CA LEU A 72 -8.89 5.77 5.22
C LEU A 72 -10.13 5.54 6.11
N MET A 73 -9.91 5.12 7.35
CA MET A 73 -10.95 4.72 8.29
C MET A 73 -10.94 5.62 9.52
N LYS A 74 -12.11 5.80 10.15
CA LYS A 74 -12.19 6.41 11.48
C LYS A 74 -12.97 5.55 12.45
N THR A 75 -12.36 5.21 13.58
CA THR A 75 -12.99 4.42 14.65
C THR A 75 -12.47 4.86 16.01
N ASN A 76 -13.35 4.99 17.00
CA ASN A 76 -13.05 5.55 18.33
C ASN A 76 -12.21 6.85 18.26
N ASP A 77 -12.57 7.74 17.33
CA ASP A 77 -11.85 8.98 17.01
C ASP A 77 -10.40 8.82 16.52
N LEU A 78 -9.95 7.58 16.28
CA LEU A 78 -8.69 7.28 15.61
C LEU A 78 -8.88 7.25 14.10
N THR A 79 -8.11 8.05 13.39
CA THR A 79 -7.95 7.96 11.95
C THR A 79 -6.87 6.93 11.61
N ILE A 80 -7.24 5.91 10.85
CA ILE A 80 -6.38 4.80 10.43
C ILE A 80 -6.25 4.81 8.90
N LEU A 81 -5.04 4.65 8.38
CA LEU A 81 -4.75 4.53 6.95
C LEU A 81 -4.06 3.19 6.68
N THR A 82 -4.59 2.38 5.76
CA THR A 82 -3.97 1.11 5.35
C THR A 82 -3.21 1.25 4.06
N ASP A 83 -2.10 0.53 3.90
CA ASP A 83 -1.32 0.35 2.67
C ASP A 83 -1.34 1.59 1.74
N PRO A 84 -0.88 2.77 2.22
CA PRO A 84 -1.04 4.01 1.48
C PRO A 84 -0.13 4.03 0.26
N VAL A 85 -0.73 4.08 -0.93
CA VAL A 85 -0.01 4.21 -2.20
C VAL A 85 -0.59 5.38 -3.01
N PHE A 86 0.23 6.42 -3.17
CA PHE A 86 -0.11 7.63 -3.92
C PHE A 86 0.80 7.84 -5.14
N ASN A 87 1.91 7.10 -5.21
CA ASN A 87 2.85 7.10 -6.32
C ASN A 87 2.74 5.78 -7.11
N GLY A 88 3.64 5.57 -8.08
CA GLY A 88 3.64 4.36 -8.89
C GLY A 88 3.99 3.11 -8.08
N ALA A 89 3.25 2.03 -8.31
CA ALA A 89 3.48 0.70 -7.74
C ALA A 89 4.62 -0.05 -8.48
N THR A 90 5.76 0.61 -8.65
CA THR A 90 6.93 0.08 -9.36
C THR A 90 8.22 0.74 -8.89
N PRO A 91 9.36 0.04 -8.91
CA PRO A 91 10.67 0.67 -8.70
C PRO A 91 11.13 1.49 -9.91
N LEU A 92 10.53 1.29 -11.08
CA LEU A 92 10.93 1.95 -12.31
C LEU A 92 10.21 3.29 -12.48
N PRO A 93 10.87 4.32 -13.04
CA PRO A 93 10.23 5.62 -13.30
C PRO A 93 9.12 5.54 -14.38
N PHE A 94 9.05 4.42 -15.11
CA PHE A 94 8.08 4.16 -16.16
C PHE A 94 7.31 2.88 -15.83
N GLY A 95 5.99 2.97 -15.69
CA GLY A 95 5.11 1.84 -15.39
C GLY A 95 4.41 1.97 -14.04
N GLY A 96 3.55 1.01 -13.71
CA GLY A 96 2.88 0.89 -12.41
C GLY A 96 2.08 2.11 -11.95
N LYS A 97 1.70 3.01 -12.86
CA LYS A 97 0.93 4.20 -12.48
C LYS A 97 -0.49 3.78 -12.08
N PRO A 98 -1.06 4.36 -11.01
CA PRO A 98 -2.46 4.16 -10.70
C PRO A 98 -3.33 4.60 -11.89
N PHE A 99 -4.47 3.93 -12.07
CA PHE A 99 -5.43 4.34 -13.09
C PHE A 99 -5.88 5.79 -12.83
N PRO A 100 -6.08 6.60 -13.89
CA PRO A 100 -6.62 7.94 -13.72
C PRO A 100 -7.99 7.87 -13.05
N ILE A 101 -8.25 8.76 -12.11
CA ILE A 101 -9.55 8.93 -11.44
C ILE A 101 -10.03 10.38 -11.62
N GLU A 102 -11.34 10.59 -11.65
CA GLU A 102 -11.94 11.93 -11.87
C GLU A 102 -11.51 12.98 -10.81
N HIS A 103 -11.29 12.54 -9.58
CA HIS A 103 -10.87 13.38 -8.46
C HIS A 103 -9.63 12.80 -7.78
N PRO A 104 -8.41 13.10 -8.28
CA PRO A 104 -7.16 12.63 -7.71
C PRO A 104 -7.02 12.99 -6.24
N ILE A 105 -6.53 12.02 -5.45
CA ILE A 105 -6.25 12.19 -4.03
C ILE A 105 -4.74 12.33 -3.88
N HIS A 106 -4.34 13.40 -3.21
CA HIS A 106 -2.96 13.67 -2.87
C HIS A 106 -2.78 13.58 -1.37
N ILE A 107 -1.55 13.33 -0.93
CA ILE A 107 -1.25 13.07 0.48
C ILE A 107 -1.54 14.29 1.36
N GLU A 108 -1.42 15.49 0.77
CA GLU A 108 -1.73 16.77 1.39
C GLU A 108 -3.24 16.99 1.61
N HIS A 109 -4.10 16.20 0.95
CA HIS A 109 -5.55 16.25 1.13
C HIS A 109 -6.03 15.39 2.31
N LEU A 110 -5.14 14.56 2.88
CA LEU A 110 -5.51 13.67 3.97
C LEU A 110 -5.67 14.44 5.29
N PRO A 111 -6.61 14.03 6.15
CA PRO A 111 -6.65 14.51 7.53
C PRO A 111 -5.40 14.06 8.30
N LYS A 112 -5.26 14.56 9.55
CA LYS A 112 -4.31 13.95 10.49
C LYS A 112 -4.62 12.45 10.62
N VAL A 113 -3.61 11.61 10.43
CA VAL A 113 -3.69 10.17 10.57
C VAL A 113 -3.01 9.77 11.87
N ASN A 114 -3.71 9.02 12.71
CA ASN A 114 -3.14 8.53 13.96
C ASN A 114 -2.30 7.29 13.70
N VAL A 115 -2.79 6.40 12.84
CA VAL A 115 -2.18 5.10 12.61
C VAL A 115 -2.07 4.81 11.12
N VAL A 116 -0.89 4.42 10.66
CA VAL A 116 -0.70 3.75 9.38
C VAL A 116 -0.47 2.26 9.61
N VAL A 117 -1.18 1.41 8.87
CA VAL A 117 -0.98 -0.04 8.86
C VAL A 117 -0.44 -0.45 7.50
N ILE A 118 0.69 -1.15 7.46
CA ILE A 118 1.27 -1.69 6.23
C ILE A 118 1.27 -3.21 6.30
N SER A 119 0.72 -3.87 5.30
CA SER A 119 0.56 -5.33 5.26
C SER A 119 1.85 -6.06 4.86
N HIS A 120 2.54 -5.60 3.82
CA HIS A 120 3.79 -6.20 3.30
C HIS A 120 4.60 -5.19 2.46
N ASP A 121 5.71 -5.62 1.86
CA ASP A 121 6.72 -4.75 1.22
C ASP A 121 6.64 -4.67 -0.31
N HIS A 122 5.58 -5.19 -0.94
CA HIS A 122 5.38 -4.98 -2.38
C HIS A 122 5.07 -3.52 -2.72
N TYR A 123 5.44 -3.11 -3.93
CA TYR A 123 5.35 -1.71 -4.37
C TYR A 123 3.92 -1.17 -4.45
N ASP A 124 2.92 -2.02 -4.61
CA ASP A 124 1.50 -1.68 -4.56
C ASP A 124 0.95 -1.59 -3.13
N HIS A 125 1.77 -1.83 -2.10
CA HIS A 125 1.41 -1.67 -0.68
C HIS A 125 2.39 -0.81 0.13
N LEU A 126 3.64 -0.64 -0.34
CA LEU A 126 4.71 0.09 0.33
C LEU A 126 5.30 1.18 -0.59
N ASP A 127 4.67 2.35 -0.55
CA ASP A 127 5.10 3.53 -1.32
C ASP A 127 6.22 4.28 -0.60
N TYR A 128 7.47 4.08 -1.02
CA TYR A 128 8.64 4.74 -0.45
C TYR A 128 8.49 6.27 -0.33
N LYS A 129 7.99 6.92 -1.40
CA LYS A 129 7.88 8.38 -1.42
C LYS A 129 6.73 8.82 -0.53
N GLY A 130 5.57 8.18 -0.64
CA GLY A 130 4.40 8.48 0.20
C GLY A 130 4.68 8.32 1.70
N ILE A 131 5.38 7.24 2.08
CA ILE A 131 5.75 7.00 3.48
C ILE A 131 6.67 8.11 4.01
N LYS A 132 7.66 8.55 3.23
CA LYS A 132 8.55 9.64 3.66
C LYS A 132 7.85 10.99 3.75
N ASP A 133 6.99 11.30 2.79
CA ASP A 133 6.27 12.58 2.74
C ASP A 133 5.29 12.71 3.91
N PHE A 134 4.71 11.59 4.37
CA PHE A 134 3.66 11.59 5.40
C PHE A 134 4.12 11.21 6.80
N ALA A 135 5.35 10.70 6.94
CA ALA A 135 5.90 10.22 8.21
C ALA A 135 5.73 11.21 9.38
N GLN A 136 5.90 12.52 9.12
CA GLN A 136 5.78 13.56 10.15
C GLN A 136 4.33 13.80 10.61
N SER A 137 3.35 13.39 9.83
CA SER A 137 1.92 13.61 10.07
C SER A 137 1.21 12.38 10.67
N VAL A 138 1.97 11.31 10.95
CA VAL A 138 1.48 10.03 11.46
C VAL A 138 1.99 9.81 12.88
N ASP A 139 1.08 9.51 13.82
CA ASP A 139 1.49 9.27 15.20
C ASP A 139 2.17 7.88 15.36
N MET A 140 1.75 6.85 14.61
CA MET A 140 2.30 5.49 14.70
C MET A 140 2.18 4.65 13.41
N PHE A 141 3.19 3.83 13.14
CA PHE A 141 3.17 2.81 12.09
C PHE A 141 3.08 1.39 12.67
N PHE A 142 2.10 0.60 12.22
CA PHE A 142 2.00 -0.84 12.51
C PHE A 142 2.36 -1.62 11.26
N VAL A 143 3.48 -2.34 11.32
CA VAL A 143 4.09 -2.97 10.14
C VAL A 143 4.75 -4.31 10.51
N PRO A 144 4.90 -5.25 9.56
CA PRO A 144 5.72 -6.44 9.72
C PRO A 144 7.17 -6.11 10.08
N LEU A 145 7.87 -7.07 10.70
CA LEU A 145 9.27 -6.90 11.12
C LEU A 145 10.22 -6.55 9.96
N GLY A 146 9.98 -7.10 8.77
CA GLY A 146 10.73 -6.78 7.56
C GLY A 146 10.47 -5.34 7.10
N VAL A 147 9.20 -4.96 6.95
CA VAL A 147 8.78 -3.60 6.60
C VAL A 147 9.34 -2.56 7.58
N LYS A 148 9.33 -2.87 8.89
CA LYS A 148 9.96 -2.02 9.91
C LYS A 148 11.43 -1.73 9.58
N ALA A 149 12.19 -2.72 9.13
CA ALA A 149 13.59 -2.52 8.76
C ALA A 149 13.74 -1.57 7.56
N HIS A 150 12.82 -1.64 6.58
CA HIS A 150 12.80 -0.73 5.43
C HIS A 150 12.53 0.72 5.86
N ILE A 151 11.42 0.96 6.57
CA ILE A 151 11.02 2.33 6.93
C ILE A 151 12.01 2.98 7.90
N MET A 152 12.61 2.23 8.82
CA MET A 152 13.70 2.72 9.68
C MET A 152 14.94 3.12 8.87
N LYS A 153 15.28 2.36 7.82
CA LYS A 153 16.38 2.71 6.90
C LYS A 153 16.07 3.99 6.12
N TRP A 154 14.79 4.31 5.92
CA TRP A 154 14.33 5.52 5.23
C TRP A 154 14.27 6.76 6.13
N GLY A 155 14.48 6.59 7.44
CA GLY A 155 14.45 7.67 8.43
C GLY A 155 13.08 7.92 9.05
N VAL A 156 12.18 6.93 9.02
CA VAL A 156 10.86 6.94 9.68
C VAL A 156 10.92 6.18 11.00
#